data_AF-A0A0U9HUK2-F1
#
_entry.id   AF-A0A0U9HUK2-F1
#
_cell.length_a   1.000
_cell.length_b   1.000
_cell.length_c   1.000
_cell.angle_alpha   90.00
_cell.angle_beta   90.00
_cell.angle_gamma   90.00
#
_symmetry.space_group_name_H-M   'P 1'
#
loop_
_entity.id
_entity.type
_entity.pdbx_description
1 polymer ?
#
loop_
_entity_poly.entity_id
_entity_poly.type
_entity_poly.pdbx_seq_one_letter_code
_entity_poly.pdbx_strand_id
1 'polypeptide(L)' 'MSVKFADIVDKVRELDIESKEHLLELIKKSLIEERRKQIKKHAEESLKEFYDGRIKFGSLKDIKKVLYED' A
#
# COMPACT_ATOMS: atom_id res chain seq x y z
N MET A 1 -7.06 -17.13 -18.28
CA MET A 1 -8.00 -16.15 -18.85
C MET A 1 -7.94 -14.88 -18.01
N SER A 2 -7.77 -13.71 -18.63
CA SER A 2 -7.87 -12.42 -17.93
C SER A 2 -9.35 -12.08 -17.79
N VAL A 3 -9.85 -12.02 -16.56
CA VAL A 3 -11.23 -11.58 -16.29
C VAL A 3 -11.24 -10.06 -16.32
N LYS A 4 -12.17 -9.44 -17.06
CA LYS A 4 -12.25 -7.97 -17.11
C LYS A 4 -12.93 -7.45 -15.85
N PHE A 5 -12.59 -6.24 -15.44
CA PHE A 5 -13.21 -5.58 -14.30
C PHE A 5 -14.74 -5.50 -14.43
N ALA A 6 -15.24 -5.19 -15.64
CA ALA A 6 -16.68 -5.14 -15.91
C ALA A 6 -17.37 -6.49 -15.59
N ASP A 7 -16.79 -7.60 -16.02
CA ASP A 7 -17.34 -8.94 -15.78
C ASP A 7 -17.44 -9.25 -14.27
N ILE A 8 -16.51 -8.74 -13.46
CA ILE A 8 -16.53 -8.89 -12.00
C ILE A 8 -17.66 -8.06 -11.41
N VAL A 9 -17.82 -6.81 -11.84
CA VAL A 9 -18.88 -5.92 -11.36
C VAL A 9 -20.26 -6.51 -11.64
N ASP A 10 -20.46 -7.06 -12.84
CA ASP A 10 -21.73 -7.66 -13.22
C ASP A 10 -22.02 -8.91 -12.37
N LYS A 11 -21.04 -9.77 -12.13
CA LYS A 11 -21.21 -10.91 -11.21
C LYS A 11 -21.52 -10.49 -9.77
N VAL A 12 -20.92 -9.41 -9.29
CA VAL A 12 -21.24 -8.88 -7.94
C VAL A 12 -22.66 -8.32 -7.90
N ARG A 13 -23.17 -7.76 -8.99
CA ARG A 13 -24.55 -7.27 -9.08
C ARG A 13 -25.58 -8.39 -9.04
N GLU A 14 -25.25 -9.56 -9.55
CA GLU A 14 -26.13 -10.75 -9.55
C GLU A 14 -26.27 -11.41 -8.17
N LEU A 15 -25.38 -11.11 -7.22
CA LEU A 15 -25.46 -11.61 -5.85
C LEU A 15 -26.72 -11.10 -5.13
N ASP A 16 -27.25 -11.92 -4.24
CA ASP A 16 -28.28 -11.51 -3.27
C ASP A 16 -27.71 -10.52 -2.25
N ILE A 17 -28.59 -9.91 -1.46
CA ILE A 17 -28.20 -8.84 -0.54
C ILE A 17 -27.23 -9.32 0.55
N GLU A 18 -27.45 -10.52 1.11
CA GLU A 18 -26.61 -11.06 2.19
C GLU A 18 -25.21 -11.38 1.66
N SER A 19 -25.13 -11.99 0.48
CA SER A 19 -23.83 -12.25 -0.18
C SER A 19 -23.07 -10.97 -0.53
N LYS A 20 -23.78 -9.90 -0.97
CA LYS A 20 -23.16 -8.59 -1.23
C LYS A 20 -22.58 -7.97 0.03
N GLU A 21 -23.34 -8.01 1.13
CA GLU A 21 -22.89 -7.49 2.43
C GLU A 21 -21.68 -8.26 2.95
N HIS A 22 -21.72 -9.59 2.85
CA HIS A 22 -20.60 -10.43 3.25
C HIS A 22 -19.35 -10.17 2.40
N LEU A 23 -19.49 -10.07 1.07
CA LEU A 23 -18.40 -9.73 0.17
C LEU A 23 -17.79 -8.37 0.49
N LEU A 24 -18.62 -7.37 0.80
CA LEU A 24 -18.15 -6.05 1.20
C LEU A 24 -17.28 -6.10 2.47
N GLU A 25 -17.67 -6.90 3.46
CA GLU A 25 -16.89 -7.09 4.68
C GLU A 25 -15.53 -7.74 4.39
N LEU A 26 -15.51 -8.78 3.56
CA LEU A 26 -14.28 -9.46 3.15
C LEU A 26 -13.34 -8.53 2.40
N ILE A 27 -13.84 -7.75 1.44
CA ILE A 27 -13.03 -6.79 0.68
C ILE A 27 -12.44 -5.72 1.61
N LYS A 28 -13.22 -5.18 2.55
CA LYS A 28 -12.71 -4.21 3.53
C LYS A 28 -11.54 -4.78 4.34
N LYS A 29 -11.64 -6.02 4.82
CA LYS A 29 -10.56 -6.70 5.54
C LYS A 29 -9.34 -6.93 4.64
N SER A 30 -9.54 -7.38 3.40
CA SER A 30 -8.45 -7.59 2.44
C SER A 30 -7.68 -6.31 2.16
N LEU A 31 -8.36 -5.19 1.95
CA LEU A 31 -7.73 -3.90 1.69
C LEU A 31 -6.85 -3.43 2.85
N ILE A 32 -7.25 -3.67 4.09
CA ILE A 32 -6.44 -3.36 5.27
C ILE A 32 -5.15 -4.19 5.25
N GLU A 33 -5.26 -5.49 4.99
CA GLU A 33 -4.10 -6.39 4.93
C GLU A 33 -3.15 -6.06 3.77
N GLU A 34 -3.68 -5.72 2.59
CA GLU A 34 -2.90 -5.26 1.45
C GLU A 34 -2.15 -3.97 1.78
N ARG A 35 -2.80 -3.01 2.44
CA ARG A 35 -2.16 -1.76 2.87
C ARG A 35 -1.06 -2.03 3.91
N ARG A 36 -1.28 -2.93 4.87
CA ARG A 36 -0.27 -3.35 5.85
C ARG A 36 0.94 -3.96 5.16
N LYS A 37 0.74 -4.83 4.17
CA LYS A 37 1.82 -5.41 3.36
C LYS A 37 2.62 -4.35 2.61
N GLN A 38 1.95 -3.35 2.02
CA GLN A 38 2.63 -2.23 1.35
C GLN A 38 3.49 -1.42 2.34
N ILE A 39 2.94 -1.08 3.52
CA ILE A 39 3.68 -0.35 4.55
C ILE A 39 4.91 -1.15 5.00
N LYS A 40 4.74 -2.45 5.25
CA LYS A 40 5.85 -3.33 5.64
C LYS A 40 6.94 -3.35 4.56
N LYS A 41 6.56 -3.54 3.30
CA LYS A 41 7.50 -3.54 2.18
C LYS A 41 8.28 -2.22 2.10
N HIS A 42 7.59 -1.08 2.15
CA HIS A 42 8.25 0.23 2.12
C HIS A 42 9.18 0.43 3.34
N ALA A 43 8.79 -0.03 4.52
CA ALA A 43 9.63 0.05 5.71
C ALA A 43 10.90 -0.80 5.55
N GLU A 44 10.79 -2.01 5.02
CA GLU A 44 11.93 -2.89 4.75
C GLU A 44 12.88 -2.28 3.70
N GLU A 45 12.33 -1.69 2.64
CA GLU A 45 13.09 -0.97 1.61
C GLU A 45 13.84 0.24 2.19
N SER A 46 13.14 1.11 2.94
CA SER A 46 13.77 2.26 3.60
C SER A 46 14.84 1.87 4.61
N LEU A 47 14.60 0.83 5.44
CA LEU A 47 15.60 0.35 6.39
C LEU A 47 16.83 -0.18 5.67
N LYS A 48 16.64 -0.93 4.57
CA LYS A 48 17.75 -1.40 3.76
C LYS A 48 18.56 -0.23 3.19
N GLU A 49 17.90 0.78 2.62
CA GLU A 49 18.59 1.97 2.10
C GLU A 49 19.36 2.71 3.20
N PHE A 50 18.85 2.72 4.43
CA PHE A 50 19.53 3.32 5.57
C PHE A 50 20.80 2.54 5.92
N TYR A 51 20.70 1.21 6.00
CA TYR A 51 21.87 0.35 6.25
C TYR A 51 22.90 0.40 5.12
N ASP A 52 22.45 0.53 3.87
CA ASP A 52 23.30 0.70 2.68
C ASP A 52 23.90 2.13 2.59
N GLY A 53 23.59 3.02 3.55
CA GLY A 53 24.11 4.39 3.62
C GLY A 53 23.53 5.34 2.58
N ARG A 54 22.49 4.92 1.84
CA ARG A 54 21.83 5.69 0.77
C ARG A 54 20.87 6.74 1.32
N ILE A 55 20.29 6.48 2.49
CA ILE A 55 19.49 7.46 3.23
C ILE A 55 20.08 7.65 4.63
N LYS A 56 19.93 8.85 5.18
CA LYS A 56 20.40 9.21 6.52
C LYS A 56 19.26 9.88 7.29
N PHE A 57 19.15 9.58 8.58
CA PHE A 57 18.31 10.38 9.47
C PHE A 57 19.03 11.70 9.78
N GLY A 58 18.27 12.80 9.82
CA GLY A 58 18.81 14.12 10.09
C GLY A 58 17.72 15.09 10.49
N SER A 59 18.13 16.19 11.11
CA SER A 59 17.29 17.33 11.43
C SER A 59 17.08 18.22 10.21
N LEU A 60 16.15 19.18 10.30
CA LEU A 60 15.98 20.20 9.26
C LEU A 60 17.27 20.99 8.97
N LYS A 61 18.16 21.14 9.97
CA LYS A 61 19.47 21.78 9.76
C LYS A 61 20.38 20.93 8.87
N ASP A 62 20.38 19.62 9.07
CA ASP A 62 21.18 18.67 8.28
C ASP A 62 20.68 18.63 6.83
N ILE A 63 19.37 18.67 6.62
CA ILE A 63 18.76 18.76 5.27
C ILE A 63 19.13 20.08 4.59
N LYS A 64 19.05 21.22 5.30
CA LYS A 64 19.41 22.52 4.74
C LYS A 64 20.89 22.55 4.32
N LYS A 65 21.77 21.93 5.09
CA LYS A 65 23.19 21.82 4.76
C LYS A 65 23.41 21.04 3.45
N VAL A 66 22.80 19.87 3.31
CA VAL A 66 22.90 19.05 2.08
C VAL A 66 22.31 19.75 0.85
N LEU A 67 21.25 20.56 1.00
CA LEU A 67 20.57 21.20 -0.13
C LEU A 67 21.21 22.52 -0.62
N TYR A 68 21.95 23.22 0.24
CA TYR A 68 22.42 24.59 -0.04
C TYR A 68 23.93 24.79 0.19
N GLU A 69 24.63 23.84 0.81
CA GLU A 69 26.07 23.95 1.10
C GLU A 69 26.93 22.90 0.35
N ASP A 70 26.31 22.05 -0.49
CA ASP A 70 26.94 21.24 -1.55
C ASP A 70 26.75 21.90 -2.93
#